data_AF-X1HW52-F1
#
_entry.id   AF-X1HW52-F1
#
_cell.length_a   1.000
_cell.length_b   1.000
_cell.length_c   1.000
_cell.angle_alpha   90.00
_cell.angle_beta   90.00
_cell.angle_gamma   90.00
#
_symmetry.space_group_name_H-M   'P 1'
#
loop_
_entity.id
_entity.type
_entity.pdbx_description
1 polymer ?
#
loop_
_entity_poly.entity_id
_entity_poly.type
_entity_poly.pdbx_seq_one_letter_code
_entity_poly.pdbx_strand_id
1 'polypeptide(L)'
;MDLIENIDLKNLMESTYNAISNFQIRALYEGKDDILKFGRFSEEDFNFILDSLLDAETERNLILKKLMGLPPLTLEEIVEKVEYDKKKLVPTVEYLTQQGYVEKLIEIKTEIKKVKNKEGNLIDKEIKIEIVRYQAKSLDNSFRENYFEPVSLVFENNFCCNCGYCS
;
A
#
# COMPACT_ATOMS: atom_id res chain seq x y z
N MET A 1 -14.11 -8.14 -13.83
CA MET A 1 -13.16 -8.36 -14.93
C MET A 1 -13.17 -7.12 -15.81
N ASP A 2 -12.88 -5.95 -15.20
CA ASP A 2 -13.07 -4.61 -15.81
C ASP A 2 -11.74 -3.85 -15.94
N LEU A 3 -10.61 -4.56 -15.91
CA LEU A 3 -9.26 -3.96 -15.94
C LEU A 3 -8.80 -3.60 -17.36
N ILE A 4 -9.50 -4.01 -18.42
CA ILE A 4 -8.88 -4.10 -19.76
C ILE A 4 -9.21 -2.93 -20.69
N GLU A 5 -10.19 -2.06 -20.39
CA GLU A 5 -10.67 -1.15 -21.44
C GLU A 5 -9.72 0.02 -21.79
N ASN A 6 -8.64 0.30 -21.06
CA ASN A 6 -7.67 1.35 -21.43
C ASN A 6 -6.25 1.22 -20.80
N ILE A 7 -5.81 0.02 -20.40
CA ILE A 7 -4.47 -0.15 -19.81
C ILE A 7 -3.44 -0.45 -20.90
N ASP A 8 -2.35 0.33 -20.94
CA ASP A 8 -1.16 0.01 -21.76
C ASP A 8 -0.63 -1.38 -21.38
N LEU A 9 -0.74 -2.33 -22.32
CA LEU A 9 -0.37 -3.73 -22.12
C LEU A 9 1.08 -3.88 -21.63
N LYS A 10 1.98 -3.00 -22.08
CA LYS A 10 3.37 -3.00 -21.62
C LYS A 10 3.45 -2.70 -20.13
N ASN A 11 2.76 -1.65 -19.68
CA ASN A 11 2.71 -1.28 -18.27
C ASN A 11 2.07 -2.36 -17.41
N LEU A 12 1.02 -3.03 -17.92
CA LEU A 12 0.39 -4.16 -17.23
C LEU A 12 1.39 -5.30 -17.03
N MET A 13 2.02 -5.78 -18.11
CA MET A 13 2.98 -6.88 -18.05
C MET A 13 4.15 -6.61 -17.11
N GLU A 14 4.72 -5.41 -17.18
CA GLU A 14 5.82 -5.03 -16.30
C GLU A 14 5.36 -4.90 -14.84
N SER A 15 4.14 -4.42 -14.59
CA SER A 15 3.59 -4.32 -13.22
C SER A 15 3.31 -5.70 -12.64
N THR A 16 2.80 -6.64 -13.44
CA THR A 16 2.62 -8.05 -13.04
C THR A 16 3.97 -8.72 -12.79
N TYR A 17 4.98 -8.46 -13.63
CA TYR A 17 6.33 -8.97 -13.42
C TYR A 17 6.91 -8.49 -12.08
N ASN A 18 6.74 -7.21 -11.77
CA ASN A 18 7.16 -6.65 -10.48
C ASN A 18 6.37 -7.25 -9.32
N ALA A 19 5.06 -7.46 -9.48
CA ALA A 19 4.21 -8.07 -8.47
C ALA A 19 4.66 -9.48 -8.07
N ILE A 20 5.14 -10.30 -9.03
CA ILE A 20 5.70 -11.63 -8.72
C ILE A 20 6.92 -11.55 -7.79
N SER A 21 7.65 -10.42 -7.81
CA SER A 21 8.82 -10.21 -6.95
C SER A 21 8.45 -9.78 -5.51
N ASN A 22 7.18 -9.48 -5.25
CA ASN A 22 6.71 -9.13 -3.92
C ASN A 22 6.93 -10.28 -2.93
N PHE A 23 7.41 -9.96 -1.74
CA PHE A 23 7.72 -10.91 -0.68
C PHE A 23 6.54 -11.82 -0.33
N GLN A 24 5.35 -11.26 -0.12
CA GLN A 24 4.17 -12.02 0.30
C GLN A 24 3.74 -13.04 -0.78
N ILE A 25 3.79 -12.64 -2.06
CA ILE A 25 3.46 -13.55 -3.18
C ILE A 25 4.48 -14.70 -3.24
N ARG A 26 5.77 -14.38 -3.14
CA ARG A 26 6.83 -15.41 -3.13
C ARG A 26 6.70 -16.35 -1.94
N ALA A 27 6.53 -15.81 -0.74
CA ALA A 27 6.42 -16.59 0.48
C ALA A 27 5.17 -17.48 0.48
N LEU A 28 4.04 -17.01 -0.05
CA LEU A 28 2.85 -17.83 -0.21
C LEU A 28 3.09 -18.97 -1.20
N TYR A 29 3.69 -18.67 -2.37
CA TYR A 29 4.00 -19.67 -3.39
C TYR A 29 5.00 -20.72 -2.91
N GLU A 30 6.08 -20.31 -2.26
CA GLU A 30 7.09 -21.20 -1.67
C GLU A 30 6.49 -22.11 -0.60
N GLY A 31 5.50 -21.63 0.17
CA GLY A 31 4.79 -22.40 1.19
C GLY A 31 3.68 -23.32 0.65
N LYS A 32 3.43 -23.37 -0.66
CA LYS A 32 2.28 -24.07 -1.27
C LYS A 32 2.10 -25.50 -0.74
N ASP A 33 3.14 -26.31 -0.82
CA ASP A 33 3.05 -27.74 -0.50
C ASP A 33 2.70 -27.98 0.98
N ASP A 34 3.29 -27.19 1.89
CA ASP A 34 3.02 -27.29 3.32
C ASP A 34 1.61 -26.81 3.67
N ILE A 35 1.15 -25.73 3.04
CA ILE A 35 -0.20 -25.18 3.21
C ILE A 35 -1.26 -26.18 2.73
N LEU A 36 -1.06 -26.76 1.54
CA LEU A 36 -1.99 -27.76 0.98
C LEU A 36 -2.00 -29.05 1.79
N LYS A 37 -0.83 -29.49 2.28
CA LYS A 37 -0.72 -30.67 3.15
C LYS A 37 -1.49 -30.50 4.47
N PHE A 38 -1.58 -29.28 4.99
CA PHE A 38 -2.39 -28.99 6.18
C PHE A 38 -3.89 -29.20 5.92
N GLY A 39 -4.34 -29.20 4.66
CA GLY A 39 -5.69 -29.56 4.24
C GLY A 39 -6.74 -28.48 4.49
N ARG A 40 -6.33 -27.24 4.75
CA ARG A 40 -7.25 -26.09 4.94
C ARG A 40 -7.84 -25.56 3.64
N PHE A 41 -7.11 -25.73 2.54
CA PHE A 41 -7.47 -25.24 1.22
C PHE A 41 -7.37 -26.40 0.22
N SER A 42 -8.25 -26.40 -0.76
CA SER A 42 -7.99 -27.17 -1.99
C SER A 42 -6.92 -26.46 -2.83
N GLU A 43 -6.38 -27.15 -3.84
CA GLU A 43 -5.47 -26.52 -4.79
C GLU A 43 -6.15 -25.38 -5.57
N GLU A 44 -7.44 -25.52 -5.87
CA GLU A 44 -8.23 -24.48 -6.52
C GLU A 44 -8.37 -23.23 -5.63
N ASP A 45 -8.66 -23.42 -4.34
CA ASP A 45 -8.75 -22.32 -3.36
C ASP A 45 -7.40 -21.60 -3.22
N PHE A 46 -6.31 -22.36 -3.14
CA PHE A 46 -4.96 -21.81 -3.04
C PHE A 46 -4.60 -20.97 -4.27
N ASN A 47 -4.84 -21.50 -5.47
CA ASN A 47 -4.55 -20.78 -6.72
C ASN A 47 -5.42 -19.52 -6.82
N PHE A 48 -6.70 -19.58 -6.43
CA PHE A 48 -7.57 -18.41 -6.40
C PHE A 48 -7.04 -17.31 -5.46
N ILE A 49 -6.54 -17.68 -4.27
CA ILE A 49 -5.93 -16.72 -3.34
C ILE A 49 -4.66 -16.12 -3.93
N LEU A 50 -3.79 -16.95 -4.51
CA LEU A 50 -2.54 -16.51 -5.12
C LEU A 50 -2.79 -15.53 -6.28
N ASP A 51 -3.71 -15.88 -7.18
CA ASP A 51 -4.10 -15.04 -8.32
C ASP A 51 -4.69 -13.71 -7.84
N SER A 52 -5.55 -13.75 -6.82
CA SER A 52 -6.15 -12.55 -6.22
C SER A 52 -5.10 -11.61 -5.61
N LEU A 53 -4.07 -12.16 -4.97
CA LEU A 53 -2.95 -11.39 -4.44
C LEU A 53 -2.10 -10.79 -5.56
N LEU A 54 -1.82 -11.57 -6.61
CA LEU A 54 -1.08 -11.12 -7.77
C LEU A 54 -1.79 -9.98 -8.51
N ASP A 55 -3.11 -10.07 -8.68
CA ASP A 55 -3.94 -9.02 -9.27
C ASP A 55 -3.90 -7.74 -8.42
N ALA A 56 -4.07 -7.87 -7.11
CA ALA A 56 -4.02 -6.73 -6.19
C ALA A 56 -2.64 -6.06 -6.21
N GLU A 57 -1.56 -6.83 -6.21
CA GLU A 57 -0.21 -6.28 -6.24
C GLU A 57 0.16 -5.69 -7.62
N THR A 58 -0.36 -6.26 -8.70
CA THR A 58 -0.27 -5.67 -10.05
C THR A 58 -0.93 -4.30 -10.09
N GLU A 59 -2.14 -4.18 -9.54
CA GLU A 59 -2.89 -2.92 -9.43
C GLU A 59 -2.12 -1.88 -8.60
N ARG A 60 -1.49 -2.28 -7.49
CA ARG A 60 -0.64 -1.39 -6.68
C ARG A 60 0.59 -0.90 -7.44
N ASN A 61 1.25 -1.77 -8.20
CA ASN A 61 2.39 -1.40 -9.04
C ASN A 61 2.00 -0.41 -10.14
N LEU A 62 0.81 -0.57 -10.74
CA LEU A 62 0.28 0.39 -11.72
C LEU A 62 0.03 1.77 -11.08
N ILE A 63 -0.54 1.80 -9.87
CA ILE A 63 -0.73 3.05 -9.12
C ILE A 63 0.63 3.67 -8.77
N LEU A 64 1.60 2.87 -8.29
CA LEU A 64 2.94 3.35 -7.96
C LEU A 64 3.60 4.02 -9.17
N LYS A 65 3.53 3.41 -10.36
CA LYS A 65 4.05 4.00 -11.60
C LYS A 65 3.39 5.34 -11.93
N LYS A 66 2.09 5.49 -11.70
CA LYS A 66 1.38 6.77 -11.89
C LYS A 66 1.81 7.83 -10.87
N LEU A 67 2.25 7.42 -9.67
CA LEU A 67 2.78 8.32 -8.64
C LEU A 67 4.24 8.73 -8.90
N MET A 68 5.02 7.89 -9.59
CA MET A 68 6.41 8.19 -9.92
C MET A 68 6.52 9.45 -10.79
N GLY A 69 7.41 10.37 -10.39
CA GLY A 69 7.62 11.64 -11.08
C GLY A 69 6.63 12.75 -10.72
N LEU A 70 5.60 12.46 -9.92
CA LEU A 70 4.75 13.50 -9.34
C LEU A 70 5.48 14.21 -8.18
N PRO A 71 5.20 15.51 -7.95
CA PRO A 71 5.67 16.20 -6.75
C PRO A 71 4.99 15.62 -5.49
N PRO A 72 5.41 16.03 -4.28
CA PRO A 72 4.68 15.71 -3.05
C PRO A 72 3.23 16.20 -3.07
N LEU A 73 2.27 15.28 -2.93
CA LEU A 73 0.84 15.58 -3.02
C LEU A 73 0.08 15.11 -1.78
N THR A 74 -1.00 15.80 -1.41
CA THR A 74 -1.95 15.26 -0.41
C THR A 74 -2.77 14.13 -1.02
N LEU A 75 -3.48 13.35 -0.19
CA LEU A 75 -4.35 12.28 -0.69
C LEU A 75 -5.45 12.83 -1.60
N GLU A 76 -5.99 14.00 -1.29
CA GLU A 76 -6.99 14.68 -2.12
C GLU A 76 -6.41 15.04 -3.49
N GLU A 77 -5.21 15.64 -3.51
CA GLU A 77 -4.52 15.99 -4.75
C GLU A 77 -4.16 14.75 -5.59
N ILE A 78 -3.81 13.63 -4.94
CA ILE A 78 -3.56 12.33 -5.61
C ILE A 78 -4.84 11.80 -6.24
N VAL A 79 -5.96 11.84 -5.51
CA VAL A 79 -7.28 11.41 -5.98
C VAL A 79 -7.76 12.22 -7.19
N GLU A 80 -7.37 13.48 -7.31
CA GLU A 80 -7.71 14.34 -8.45
C GLU A 80 -6.78 14.10 -9.66
N LYS A 81 -5.49 13.81 -9.43
CA LYS A 81 -4.48 13.69 -10.50
C LYS A 81 -4.30 12.29 -11.04
N VAL A 82 -4.54 11.27 -10.22
CA VAL A 82 -4.35 9.87 -10.60
C VAL A 82 -5.71 9.29 -10.96
N GLU A 83 -5.93 9.05 -12.24
CA GLU A 83 -7.15 8.43 -12.74
C GLU A 83 -7.23 6.97 -12.26
N TYR A 84 -7.98 6.76 -11.16
CA TYR A 84 -8.21 5.48 -10.51
C TYR A 84 -9.44 5.52 -9.59
N ASP A 85 -9.96 4.37 -9.20
CA ASP A 85 -11.03 4.30 -8.20
C ASP A 85 -10.52 4.84 -6.84
N LYS A 86 -11.17 5.90 -6.35
CA LYS A 86 -10.86 6.55 -5.05
C LYS A 86 -10.84 5.57 -3.89
N LYS A 87 -11.76 4.58 -3.88
CA LYS A 87 -11.85 3.57 -2.81
C LYS A 87 -10.64 2.65 -2.77
N LYS A 88 -9.96 2.47 -3.91
CA LYS A 88 -8.75 1.67 -4.02
C LYS A 88 -7.48 2.49 -3.85
N LEU A 89 -7.50 3.73 -4.35
CA LEU A 89 -6.33 4.59 -4.41
C LEU A 89 -5.80 4.97 -3.03
N VAL A 90 -6.67 5.42 -2.11
CA VAL A 90 -6.24 5.84 -0.77
C VAL A 90 -5.62 4.66 0.02
N PRO A 91 -6.28 3.49 0.16
CA PRO A 91 -5.65 2.35 0.84
C PRO A 91 -4.36 1.89 0.16
N THR A 92 -4.27 1.99 -1.17
CA THR A 92 -3.06 1.63 -1.91
C THR A 92 -1.90 2.56 -1.59
N VAL A 93 -2.12 3.88 -1.56
CA VAL A 93 -1.08 4.85 -1.19
C VAL A 93 -0.57 4.60 0.22
N GLU A 94 -1.47 4.29 1.16
CA GLU A 94 -1.10 3.94 2.53
C GLU A 94 -0.30 2.64 2.59
N TYR A 95 -0.72 1.60 1.88
CA TYR A 95 0.00 0.34 1.78
C TYR A 95 1.41 0.53 1.21
N LEU A 96 1.54 1.23 0.08
CA LEU A 96 2.82 1.56 -0.54
C LEU A 96 3.71 2.40 0.40
N THR A 97 3.11 3.23 1.25
CA THR A 97 3.85 3.96 2.28
C THR A 97 4.41 3.00 3.34
N GLN A 98 3.59 2.07 3.84
CA GLN A 98 4.01 1.09 4.84
C GLN A 98 5.14 0.20 4.31
N GLN A 99 5.03 -0.23 3.04
CA GLN A 99 6.03 -1.02 2.33
C GLN A 99 7.31 -0.23 1.99
N GLY A 100 7.30 1.10 2.16
CA GLY A 100 8.47 1.96 1.98
C GLY A 100 8.66 2.52 0.57
N TYR A 101 7.77 2.18 -0.38
CA TYR A 101 7.74 2.70 -1.76
C TYR A 101 7.37 4.18 -1.84
N VAL A 102 6.51 4.65 -0.93
CA VAL A 102 6.07 6.04 -0.81
C VAL A 102 6.54 6.62 0.52
N GLU A 103 7.02 7.85 0.51
CA GLU A 103 7.34 8.59 1.73
C GLU A 103 6.24 9.57 2.14
N LYS A 104 6.08 9.74 3.45
CA LYS A 104 5.25 10.77 4.06
C LYS A 104 6.11 11.98 4.40
N LEU A 105 5.73 13.13 3.87
CA LEU A 105 6.34 14.43 4.13
C LEU A 105 5.35 15.27 4.94
N ILE A 106 5.76 15.70 6.13
CA ILE A 106 4.91 16.47 7.05
C ILE A 106 5.31 17.94 6.93
N GLU A 107 4.37 18.76 6.44
CA GLU A 107 4.49 20.21 6.37
C GLU A 107 3.68 20.85 7.50
N ILE A 108 4.33 21.61 8.38
CA ILE A 108 3.64 22.31 9.48
C ILE A 108 3.37 23.74 9.04
N LYS A 109 2.09 24.07 8.81
CA LYS A 109 1.65 25.45 8.61
C LYS A 109 1.10 26.01 9.89
N THR A 110 1.41 27.28 10.15
CA THR A 110 0.92 27.98 11.32
C THR A 110 -0.05 29.06 10.88
N GLU A 111 -1.30 28.95 11.34
CA GLU A 111 -2.36 29.91 11.05
C GLU A 111 -2.80 30.60 12.34
N ILE A 112 -2.98 31.92 12.29
CA ILE A 112 -3.60 32.67 13.37
C ILE A 112 -5.10 32.68 13.14
N LYS A 113 -5.87 32.01 14.00
CA LYS A 113 -7.34 32.04 13.97
C LYS A 113 -7.88 32.78 15.17
N LYS A 114 -8.92 33.60 14.94
CA LYS A 114 -9.67 34.25 16.01
C LYS A 114 -10.58 33.24 16.68
N VAL A 115 -10.33 32.98 17.97
CA VAL A 115 -11.13 32.05 18.79
C VAL A 115 -11.75 32.81 19.94
N LYS A 116 -13.00 32.50 20.28
CA LYS A 116 -13.64 33.09 21.47
C LYS A 116 -13.05 32.47 22.74
N ASN A 117 -12.59 33.31 23.66
CA ASN A 117 -12.18 32.88 25.00
C ASN A 117 -13.42 32.60 25.87
N LYS A 118 -13.20 32.10 27.10
CA LYS A 118 -14.28 31.80 28.07
C LYS A 118 -15.12 33.02 28.49
N GLU A 119 -14.62 34.23 28.23
CA GLU A 119 -15.25 35.52 28.54
C GLU A 119 -15.97 36.12 27.31
N GLY A 120 -15.96 35.43 26.16
CA GLY A 120 -16.62 35.84 24.92
C GLY A 120 -15.78 36.75 24.00
N ASN A 121 -14.56 37.11 24.38
CA ASN A 121 -13.65 37.95 23.60
C ASN A 121 -12.95 37.14 22.50
N LEU A 122 -12.80 37.73 21.30
CA LEU A 122 -12.02 37.15 20.21
C LEU A 122 -10.53 37.37 20.47
N ILE A 123 -9.80 36.28 20.71
CA ILE A 123 -8.35 36.28 20.82
C ILE A 123 -7.73 35.61 19.60
N ASP A 124 -6.60 36.13 19.15
CA ASP A 124 -5.79 35.50 18.12
C ASP A 124 -5.10 34.27 18.74
N LYS A 125 -5.42 33.09 18.23
CA LYS A 125 -4.79 31.84 18.64
C LYS A 125 -4.00 31.28 17.47
N GLU A 126 -2.73 30.99 17.75
CA GLU A 126 -1.85 30.29 16.84
C GLU A 126 -2.25 28.81 16.77
N ILE A 127 -2.62 28.34 15.58
CA ILE A 127 -3.01 26.96 15.31
C ILE A 127 -1.98 26.38 14.35
N LYS A 128 -1.35 25.28 14.75
CA LYS A 128 -0.48 24.48 13.89
C LYS A 128 -1.35 23.47 13.14
N ILE A 129 -1.27 23.51 11.82
CA ILE A 129 -1.94 22.59 10.91
C ILE A 129 -0.85 21.71 10.30
N GLU A 130 -0.96 20.42 10.51
CA GLU A 130 -0.09 19.42 9.88
C GLU A 130 -0.71 19.01 8.54
N ILE A 131 0.03 19.25 7.46
CA ILE A 131 -0.34 18.82 6.12
C ILE A 131 0.56 17.65 5.76
N VAL A 132 -0.06 16.48 5.56
CA VAL A 132 0.66 15.27 5.16
C VAL A 132 0.63 15.16 3.64
N ARG A 133 1.83 15.11 3.06
CA ARG A 133 2.05 14.88 1.62
C ARG A 133 2.72 13.53 1.41
N TYR A 134 2.50 12.96 0.24
CA TYR A 134 2.98 11.65 -0.17
C TYR A 134 3.80 11.81 -1.46
N GLN A 135 4.95 11.15 -1.51
CA GLN A 135 5.82 11.15 -2.68
C GLN A 135 6.34 9.75 -2.95
N ALA A 136 6.24 9.26 -4.19
CA ALA A 136 6.87 8.01 -4.58
C ALA A 136 8.39 8.18 -4.61
N LYS A 137 9.12 7.26 -3.99
CA LYS A 137 10.58 7.31 -3.96
C LYS A 137 11.17 6.87 -5.29
N SER A 138 12.33 7.43 -5.62
CA SER A 138 13.22 6.80 -6.61
C SER A 138 13.91 5.63 -5.91
N LEU A 139 13.53 4.42 -6.28
CA LEU A 139 14.11 3.21 -5.71
C LEU A 139 15.44 2.90 -6.42
N ASP A 140 16.47 2.58 -5.64
CA ASP A 140 17.70 2.00 -6.17
C ASP A 140 17.64 0.47 -6.13
N ASN A 141 18.65 -0.19 -6.71
CA ASN A 141 18.74 -1.65 -6.77
C ASN A 141 18.91 -2.32 -5.38
N SER A 142 19.14 -1.54 -4.32
CA SER A 142 19.27 -2.04 -2.94
C SER A 142 17.97 -1.94 -2.15
N PHE A 143 16.94 -1.31 -2.71
CA PHE A 143 15.64 -1.19 -2.06
C PHE A 143 15.09 -2.57 -1.69
N ARG A 144 14.66 -2.67 -0.44
CA ARG A 144 13.88 -3.80 0.06
C ARG A 144 12.61 -3.24 0.66
N GLU A 145 11.50 -3.84 0.28
CA GLU A 145 10.20 -3.53 0.87
C GLU A 145 10.16 -3.90 2.34
N ASN A 146 9.44 -3.08 3.12
CA ASN A 146 9.20 -3.38 4.53
C ASN A 146 8.20 -4.54 4.63
N TYR A 147 8.64 -5.70 5.07
CA TYR A 147 7.76 -6.80 5.42
C TYR A 147 7.49 -6.81 6.93
N PHE A 148 6.33 -7.36 7.31
CA PHE A 148 5.94 -7.48 8.70
C PHE A 148 6.73 -8.64 9.34
N GLU A 149 7.59 -8.35 10.33
CA GLU A 149 8.32 -9.38 11.10
C GLU A 149 7.49 -10.32 12.03
N PRO A 150 6.25 -10.05 12.47
CA PRO A 150 5.64 -10.80 13.59
C PRO A 150 5.20 -12.23 13.25
N VAL A 151 5.38 -12.67 12.00
CA VAL A 151 5.13 -14.05 11.57
C VAL A 151 6.01 -15.03 12.35
N SER A 152 7.27 -14.65 12.58
CA SER A 152 8.24 -15.42 13.36
C SER A 152 7.73 -15.68 14.79
N LEU A 153 7.29 -14.63 15.48
CA LEU A 153 6.75 -14.72 16.84
C LEU A 153 5.52 -15.65 16.93
N VAL A 154 4.59 -15.58 15.96
CA VAL A 154 3.39 -16.42 15.96
C VAL A 154 3.73 -17.88 15.65
N PHE A 155 4.66 -18.11 14.73
CA PHE A 155 5.15 -19.44 14.37
C PHE A 155 5.92 -20.11 15.52
N GLU A 156 6.90 -19.41 16.09
CA GLU A 156 7.74 -19.90 17.20
C GLU A 156 6.92 -20.26 18.45
N ASN A 157 5.80 -19.57 18.68
CA ASN A 157 4.91 -19.84 19.80
C ASN A 157 3.79 -20.87 19.49
N ASN A 158 3.84 -21.56 18.35
CA ASN A 158 2.83 -22.55 17.91
C ASN A 158 1.39 -22.00 17.82
N PHE A 159 1.23 -20.68 17.64
CA PHE A 159 -0.08 -20.07 17.39
C PHE A 159 -0.41 -19.97 15.89
N CYS A 160 0.53 -20.33 15.02
CA CYS A 160 0.33 -20.34 13.58
C CYS A 160 -0.73 -21.37 13.19
N CYS A 161 -1.67 -20.94 12.36
CA CYS A 161 -2.74 -21.79 11.83
C CYS A 161 -2.45 -22.31 10.40
N ASN A 162 -1.19 -22.21 9.96
CA ASN A 162 -0.62 -22.73 8.71
C ASN A 162 -1.47 -22.43 7.47
N CYS A 163 -2.09 -21.24 7.43
CA CYS A 163 -2.93 -20.81 6.31
C CYS A 163 -2.18 -20.00 5.25
N GLY A 164 -0.92 -19.62 5.48
CA GLY A 164 -0.16 -18.81 4.53
C GLY A 164 -0.55 -17.33 4.43
N TYR A 165 -1.58 -16.85 5.15
CA TYR A 165 -1.99 -15.44 5.06
C TYR A 165 -0.99 -14.46 5.68
N CYS A 166 -0.20 -14.94 6.63
CA CYS A 166 0.90 -14.20 7.26
C CYS A 166 2.21 -14.36 6.50
N SER A 167 2.25 -15.11 5.39
CA SER A 167 3.40 -15.14 4.49
C SER A 167 3.74 -13.76 3.96
#